data_AF-A0A2G2M9X3-F1
#
_entry.id   AF-A0A2G2M9X3-F1
#
_cell.length_a   1.000
_cell.length_b   1.000
_cell.length_c   1.000
_cell.angle_alpha   90.00
_cell.angle_beta   90.00
_cell.angle_gamma   90.00
#
_symmetry.space_group_name_H-M   'P 1'
#
loop_
_entity.id
_entity.type
_entity.pdbx_description
1 polymer ?
#
loop_
_entity_poly.entity_id
_entity_poly.type
_entity_poly.pdbx_seq_one_letter_code
_entity_poly.pdbx_strand_id
1 'polypeptide(L)' 'MYTNPYRIPFLSTGGGNFIAIDYAPGNKGQSGQIIAFGADEIKIRFIAENMQDFLKQFIEGKDVLNNGFDK' A
#
# COMPACT_ATOMS: atom_id res chain seq x y z
N MET A 1 -10.72 13.74 -0.13
CA MET A 1 -11.25 12.63 -0.95
C MET A 1 -10.55 11.35 -0.50
N TYR A 2 -11.30 10.32 -0.11
CA TYR A 2 -10.75 9.09 0.47
C TYR A 2 -10.07 8.21 -0.61
N THR A 3 -10.66 8.20 -1.80
CA THR A 3 -10.12 7.59 -3.01
C THR A 3 -9.39 8.63 -3.86
N ASN A 4 -8.38 8.22 -4.63
CA ASN A 4 -7.64 9.08 -5.55
C ASN A 4 -7.49 8.30 -6.87
N PRO A 5 -7.84 8.87 -8.04
CA PRO A 5 -7.70 8.19 -9.34
C PRO A 5 -6.29 7.68 -9.64
N TYR A 6 -5.27 8.26 -8.99
CA TYR A 6 -3.86 7.90 -9.16
C TYR A 6 -3.36 6.84 -8.17
N ARG A 7 -4.25 6.25 -7.36
CA ARG A 7 -3.96 5.09 -6.52
C ARG A 7 -4.55 3.86 -7.18
N ILE A 8 -3.69 3.03 -7.75
CA ILE A 8 -4.10 1.91 -8.59
C ILE A 8 -4.05 0.62 -7.75
N PRO A 9 -5.19 0.09 -7.28
CA PRO A 9 -5.22 -1.14 -6.51
C PRO A 9 -4.82 -2.32 -7.40
N PHE A 10 -3.98 -3.20 -6.87
CA PHE A 10 -3.54 -4.42 -7.56
C PHE A 10 -3.71 -5.69 -6.71
N LEU A 11 -3.98 -5.55 -5.40
CA LEU A 11 -4.28 -6.66 -4.50
C LEU A 11 -5.40 -6.27 -3.55
N SER A 12 -6.42 -7.12 -3.43
CA SER A 12 -7.44 -7.00 -2.38
C SER A 12 -7.02 -7.84 -1.18
N THR A 13 -7.07 -7.27 0.02
CA THR A 13 -6.86 -7.99 1.29
C THR A 13 -8.17 -8.39 1.96
N GLY A 14 -9.32 -8.10 1.34
CA GLY A 14 -10.64 -8.39 1.88
C GLY A 14 -11.21 -7.22 2.68
N GLY A 15 -12.50 -7.26 3.00
CA GLY A 15 -13.16 -6.19 3.78
C GLY A 15 -13.24 -4.82 3.11
N GLY A 16 -12.90 -4.72 1.82
CA GLY A 16 -12.78 -3.42 1.13
C GLY A 16 -11.42 -2.75 1.30
N ASN A 17 -10.39 -3.52 1.70
CA ASN A 17 -9.01 -3.08 1.81
C ASN A 17 -8.16 -3.55 0.62
N PHE A 18 -7.18 -2.73 0.24
CA PHE A 18 -6.37 -2.91 -0.95
C PHE A 18 -4.92 -2.50 -0.72
N ILE A 19 -4.02 -3.17 -1.45
CA ILE A 19 -2.69 -2.67 -1.73
C ILE A 19 -2.70 -1.99 -3.11
N ALA A 20 -2.12 -0.80 -3.19
CA ALA A 20 -2.07 0.00 -4.41
C ALA A 20 -0.69 0.59 -4.67
N ILE A 21 -0.47 0.91 -5.95
CA ILE A 21 0.60 1.82 -6.38
C ILE A 21 0.07 3.25 -6.28
N ASP A 22 0.80 4.14 -5.62
CA ASP A 22 0.44 5.54 -5.43
C ASP A 22 1.25 6.47 -6.34
N TYR A 23 0.58 7.01 -7.37
CA TYR A 23 1.16 8.01 -8.27
C TYR A 23 0.86 9.46 -7.87
N ALA A 24 0.12 9.68 -6.79
CA ALA A 24 -0.17 11.00 -6.23
C ALA A 24 0.12 11.05 -4.73
N PRO A 25 1.39 10.81 -4.33
CA PRO A 25 1.80 10.88 -2.93
C PRO A 25 1.70 12.31 -2.38
N GLY A 26 1.64 12.42 -1.05
CA GLY A 26 1.84 13.71 -0.38
C GLY A 26 3.31 14.15 -0.41
N ASN A 27 3.59 15.34 0.13
CA ASN A 27 4.91 16.00 0.05
C ASN A 27 6.13 15.19 0.56
N LYS A 28 5.91 14.11 1.32
CA LYS A 28 6.96 13.24 1.85
C LYS A 28 7.02 11.86 1.17
N GLY A 29 6.08 11.54 0.29
CA GLY A 29 6.03 10.25 -0.40
C GLY A 29 6.66 10.32 -1.79
N GLN A 30 6.81 9.15 -2.41
CA GLN A 30 7.41 9.01 -3.74
C GLN A 30 6.39 8.44 -4.73
N SER A 31 6.35 8.99 -5.94
CA SER A 31 5.46 8.46 -6.98
C SER A 31 5.88 7.04 -7.35
N GLY A 32 4.94 6.10 -7.33
CA GLY A 32 5.20 4.67 -7.50
C GLY A 32 5.36 3.89 -6.21
N GLN A 33 5.27 4.54 -5.04
CA GLN A 33 5.28 3.86 -3.74
C GLN A 33 4.09 2.90 -3.60
N ILE A 34 4.28 1.86 -2.80
CA ILE A 34 3.23 0.89 -2.49
C ILE A 34 2.59 1.26 -1.17
N ILE A 35 1.26 1.28 -1.14
CA ILE A 35 0.46 1.68 0.02
C ILE A 35 -0.65 0.68 0.32
N ALA A 36 -1.10 0.62 1.58
CA ALA A 36 -2.37 0.00 1.96
C ALA A 36 -3.41 1.09 2.24
N PHE A 37 -4.63 0.89 1.73
CA PHE A 37 -5.77 1.77 1.93
C PHE A 37 -7.08 0.99 1.77
N GLY A 38 -8.20 1.54 2.22
CA GLY A 38 -9.52 0.93 2.08
C GLY A 38 -10.24 0.86 3.42
N ALA A 39 -11.45 0.31 3.45
CA ALA A 39 -12.47 0.58 4.47
C ALA A 39 -12.00 0.63 5.94
N ASP A 40 -11.05 -0.24 6.33
CA ASP A 40 -10.55 -0.34 7.70
C ASP A 40 -9.28 0.50 7.96
N GLU A 41 -8.65 1.00 6.90
CA GLU A 41 -7.49 1.87 6.94
C GLU A 41 -7.93 3.32 7.19
N ILE A 42 -7.90 3.72 8.47
CA ILE A 42 -8.11 5.12 8.89
C ILE A 42 -6.99 6.03 8.34
N LYS A 43 -5.79 5.47 8.16
CA LYS A 43 -4.63 6.14 7.57
C LYS A 43 -4.04 5.26 6.49
N ILE A 44 -3.64 5.88 5.37
CA ILE A 44 -2.89 5.19 4.33
C ILE A 44 -1.55 4.78 4.88
N ARG A 45 -1.24 3.48 4.80
CA ARG A 45 0.03 2.93 5.26
C ARG A 45 1.00 2.86 4.10
N PHE A 46 2.24 3.25 4.35
CA PHE A 46 3.35 2.99 3.46
C PHE A 46 3.76 1.52 3.58
N ILE A 47 3.97 0.85 2.46
CA ILE A 47 4.33 -0.57 2.39
C ILE A 47 5.73 -0.74 1.81
N ALA A 48 6.03 -0.08 0.69
CA ALA A 48 7.34 -0.17 0.04
C ALA A 48 7.60 1.04 -0.86
N GLU A 49 8.87 1.32 -1.16
CA GLU A 49 9.29 2.44 -2.00
C GLU A 49 8.84 2.28 -3.46
N ASN A 50 8.74 1.04 -3.94
CA ASN A 50 8.34 0.71 -5.30
C ASN A 50 7.89 -0.77 -5.40
N MET A 51 7.41 -1.16 -6.58
CA MET A 51 6.94 -2.53 -6.85
C MET A 51 8.05 -3.59 -6.70
N GLN A 52 9.28 -3.27 -7.09
CA GLN A 52 10.39 -4.22 -7.00
C GLN A 52 10.70 -4.56 -5.54
N ASP A 53 10.75 -3.57 -4.66
CA ASP A 53 10.97 -3.77 -3.22
C ASP A 53 9.81 -4.53 -2.57
N PHE A 54 8.56 -4.22 -2.96
CA PHE A 54 7.40 -4.98 -2.51
C PHE A 54 7.49 -6.46 -2.89
N LEU A 55 7.72 -6.77 -4.17
CA LEU A 55 7.78 -8.15 -4.65
C LEU A 55 8.93 -8.92 -4.01
N LYS A 56 10.10 -8.29 -3.88
CA LYS A 56 11.26 -8.89 -3.21
C LYS A 56 10.91 -9.29 -1.78
N GLN A 57 10.36 -8.37 -1.00
CA GLN A 57 9.99 -8.64 0.39
C GLN A 57 8.86 -9.68 0.50
N PHE A 58 7.90 -9.67 -0.42
CA PHE A 58 6.81 -10.65 -0.49
C PHE A 58 7.33 -12.07 -0.75
N ILE A 59 8.25 -12.24 -1.70
CA ILE A 59 8.87 -13.52 -2.03
C ILE A 59 9.77 -14.01 -0.87
N GLU A 60 10.42 -13.09 -0.16
CA GLU A 60 11.20 -13.38 1.06
C GLU A 60 10.32 -13.78 2.26
N GLY A 61 8.99 -13.76 2.13
CA GLY A 61 8.05 -14.16 3.19
C GLY A 61 7.95 -13.14 4.33
N LYS A 62 8.38 -11.90 4.11
CA LYS A 62 8.17 -10.81 5.08
C LYS A 62 6.69 -10.48 5.16
N ASP A 63 6.24 -10.08 6.35
CA ASP A 63 4.86 -9.63 6.55
C ASP A 63 4.62 -8.20 6.03
N VAL A 64 4.81 -8.05 4.71
CA VAL A 64 4.70 -6.77 4.01
C VAL A 64 3.28 -6.20 4.04
N LEU A 65 2.28 -7.04 4.21
CA LEU A 65 0.88 -6.60 4.25
C LEU A 65 0.54 -5.94 5.59
N ASN A 66 1.18 -6.39 6.68
CA ASN A 66 0.94 -5.82 8.01
C ASN A 66 1.91 -4.69 8.37
N ASN A 67 3.13 -4.65 7.80
CA ASN A 67 4.16 -3.58 7.95
C ASN A 67 4.08 -2.77 9.27
N GLY A 68 4.07 -3.46 10.41
CA GLY A 68 4.10 -2.82 11.74
C GLY A 68 2.73 -2.51 12.39
N PHE A 69 1.63 -3.07 11.88
CA PHE A 69 0.35 -3.09 12.58
C PHE A 69 0.11 -4.49 13.15
N ASP A 70 -0.26 -4.56 14.42
CA ASP A 70 -0.66 -5.80 15.06
C ASP A 70 -1.92 -6.35 14.36
N LYS A 71 -2.00 -7.69 14.25
CA LYS A 71 -3.18 -8.40 13.74
C LYS A 71 -4.41 -8.17 14.61
#